data_AF-A0A3C0P2H7-F1
#
_entry.id   AF-A0A3C0P2H7-F1
#
_cell.length_a   1.000
_cell.length_b   1.000
_cell.length_c   1.000
_cell.angle_alpha   90.00
_cell.angle_beta   90.00
_cell.angle_gamma   90.00
#
_symmetry.space_group_name_H-M   'P 1'
#
loop_
_entity.id
_entity.type
_entity.pdbx_description
1 polymer ?
#
loop_
_entity_poly.entity_id
_entity_poly.type
_entity_poly.pdbx_seq_one_letter_code
_entity_poly.pdbx_strand_id
1 'polypeptide(L)'
;MANRRGRPSVEDKRNNQYRVLMNDVEDRMLAYCSRLTGLPKSQIFRKGVEAYYQQVLLNEYGKSYGQDYDGHISLKRVVECPHCGAQNGIDCEDYIIDEISYERQMGPEIEHCFDCEDYECVSCGETFHIHGSIHEYPVGAYDSEEIKVEGE
;
A
#
# COMPACT_ATOMS: atom_id res chain seq x y z
N MET A 1 -15.95 51.40 -17.56
CA MET A 1 -15.61 50.04 -18.07
C MET A 1 -15.13 49.21 -16.89
N ALA A 2 -15.85 48.15 -16.52
CA ALA A 2 -15.51 47.35 -15.35
C ALA A 2 -14.23 46.54 -15.61
N ASN A 3 -13.19 46.82 -14.82
CA ASN A 3 -11.92 46.10 -14.86
C ASN A 3 -12.15 44.66 -14.38
N ARG A 4 -12.32 43.72 -15.32
CA ARG A 4 -12.42 42.29 -15.01
C ARG A 4 -11.05 41.82 -14.55
N ARG A 5 -10.77 41.90 -13.24
CA ARG A 5 -9.61 41.25 -12.64
C ARG A 5 -9.77 39.74 -12.85
N GLY A 6 -9.07 39.22 -13.86
CA GLY A 6 -8.99 37.79 -14.12
C GLY A 6 -8.38 37.06 -12.92
N ARG A 7 -8.76 35.79 -12.74
CA ARG A 7 -8.12 34.91 -11.74
C ARG A 7 -6.60 34.97 -11.95
N PRO A 8 -5.80 35.18 -10.88
CA PRO A 8 -4.34 35.19 -10.97
C PRO A 8 -3.84 33.95 -11.71
N SER A 9 -2.90 34.14 -12.64
CA SER A 9 -2.24 33.02 -13.29
C SER A 9 -1.41 32.26 -12.26
N VAL A 10 -1.70 30.98 -12.07
CA VAL A 10 -0.79 30.08 -11.35
C VAL A 10 0.44 29.89 -12.24
N GLU A 11 1.65 30.12 -11.71
CA GLU A 11 2.90 29.95 -12.45
C GLU A 11 3.21 28.47 -12.70
N ASP A 12 3.02 27.63 -11.68
CA ASP A 12 3.12 26.17 -11.81
C ASP A 12 1.78 25.56 -12.27
N LYS A 13 1.51 25.68 -13.58
CA LYS A 13 0.31 25.09 -14.18
C LYS A 13 0.51 23.60 -14.41
N ARG A 14 -0.46 22.82 -13.95
CA ARG A 14 -0.57 21.39 -14.25
C ARG A 14 -1.03 21.20 -15.71
N ASN A 15 -0.07 21.20 -16.63
CA ASN A 15 -0.34 21.10 -18.07
C ASN A 15 -0.38 19.65 -18.59
N ASN A 16 0.16 18.70 -17.83
CA ASN A 16 0.21 17.29 -18.21
C ASN A 16 -1.08 16.58 -17.75
N GLN A 17 -1.67 15.78 -18.63
CA GLN A 17 -2.88 15.00 -18.34
C GLN A 17 -2.58 13.51 -18.45
N TYR A 18 -2.91 12.76 -17.39
CA TYR A 18 -2.89 11.31 -17.37
C TYR A 18 -4.28 10.80 -16.96
N ARG A 19 -4.82 9.83 -17.71
CA ARG A 19 -6.13 9.21 -17.41
C ARG A 19 -5.88 7.81 -16.87
N VAL A 20 -6.20 7.61 -15.59
CA VAL A 20 -6.15 6.31 -14.92
C VAL A 20 -7.53 5.64 -15.07
N LEU A 21 -7.57 4.41 -15.58
CA LEU A 21 -8.74 3.55 -15.48
C LEU A 21 -8.62 2.75 -14.18
N MET A 22 -9.73 2.63 -13.46
CA MET A 22 -9.78 1.90 -12.19
C MET A 22 -10.81 0.79 -12.26
N ASN A 23 -10.54 -0.31 -11.58
CA ASN A 23 -11.53 -1.34 -11.30
C ASN A 23 -12.41 -0.96 -10.08
N ASP A 24 -13.44 -1.75 -9.80
CA ASP A 24 -14.39 -1.48 -8.71
C ASP A 24 -13.73 -1.50 -7.32
N VAL A 25 -12.71 -2.34 -7.12
CA VAL A 25 -12.00 -2.44 -5.84
C VAL A 25 -11.20 -1.16 -5.60
N GLU A 26 -10.43 -0.72 -6.59
CA GLU A 26 -9.61 0.50 -6.54
C GLU A 26 -10.48 1.75 -6.33
N ASP A 27 -11.63 1.86 -7.01
CA ASP A 27 -12.53 3.01 -6.80
C ASP A 27 -13.13 3.04 -5.38
N ARG A 28 -13.47 1.86 -4.83
CA ARG A 28 -13.93 1.74 -3.42
C ARG A 28 -12.83 2.15 -2.44
N MET A 29 -11.60 1.70 -2.64
CA MET A 29 -10.45 2.10 -1.81
C MET A 29 -10.24 3.61 -1.85
N LEU A 30 -10.23 4.20 -3.05
CA LEU A 30 -10.06 5.64 -3.22
C LEU A 30 -11.22 6.46 -2.61
N ALA A 31 -12.46 5.97 -2.74
CA ALA A 31 -13.62 6.57 -2.10
C ALA A 31 -13.53 6.51 -0.56
N TYR A 32 -13.09 5.37 -0.01
CA TYR A 32 -12.88 5.21 1.42
C TYR A 32 -11.86 6.22 1.96
N CYS A 33 -10.68 6.31 1.33
CA CYS A 33 -9.64 7.27 1.69
C CYS A 33 -10.15 8.72 1.60
N SER A 34 -10.90 9.06 0.55
CA SER A 34 -11.48 10.40 0.38
C SER A 34 -12.45 10.76 1.50
N ARG A 35 -13.31 9.81 1.89
CA ARG A 35 -14.30 10.00 2.96
C ARG A 35 -13.63 10.19 4.32
N LEU A 36 -12.64 9.37 4.67
CA LEU A 36 -12.00 9.44 5.99
C LEU A 36 -11.02 10.60 6.14
N THR A 37 -10.28 10.95 5.09
CA THR A 37 -9.29 12.04 5.16
C THR A 37 -9.88 13.42 4.87
N GLY A 38 -11.09 13.47 4.30
CA GLY A 38 -11.68 14.71 3.76
C GLY A 38 -10.98 15.25 2.52
N LEU A 39 -9.96 14.56 2.01
CA LEU A 39 -9.23 14.98 0.82
C LEU A 39 -9.99 14.58 -0.45
N PRO A 40 -10.00 15.44 -1.48
CA PRO A 40 -10.56 15.04 -2.77
C PRO A 40 -9.70 13.93 -3.38
N LYS A 41 -10.33 12.98 -4.09
CA LYS A 41 -9.68 11.86 -4.79
C LYS A 41 -8.40 12.27 -5.56
N SER A 42 -8.42 13.41 -6.26
CA SER A 42 -7.25 13.91 -7.00
C SER A 42 -6.04 14.29 -6.13
N GLN A 43 -6.24 14.70 -4.88
CA GLN A 43 -5.13 14.96 -3.97
C GLN A 43 -4.55 13.65 -3.40
N ILE A 44 -5.39 12.64 -3.17
CA ILE A 44 -4.95 11.31 -2.72
C ILE A 44 -4.04 10.69 -3.78
N PHE A 45 -4.43 10.75 -5.05
CA PHE A 45 -3.57 10.31 -6.16
C PHE A 45 -2.20 10.99 -6.15
N ARG A 46 -2.17 12.32 -5.96
CA ARG A 46 -0.90 13.06 -5.94
C ARG A 46 -0.02 12.63 -4.77
N LYS A 47 -0.61 12.47 -3.58
CA LYS A 47 0.10 11.96 -2.41
C LYS A 47 0.63 10.54 -2.62
N GLY A 48 -0.15 9.68 -3.28
CA GLY A 48 0.30 8.33 -3.64
C GLY A 48 1.50 8.34 -4.58
N VAL A 49 1.47 9.19 -5.62
CA VAL A 49 2.61 9.40 -6.53
C VAL A 49 3.83 9.95 -5.79
N GLU A 50 3.64 10.95 -4.92
CA GLU A 50 4.73 11.52 -4.11
C GLU A 50 5.34 10.48 -3.17
N ALA A 51 4.52 9.69 -2.48
CA ALA A 51 4.99 8.64 -1.57
C ALA A 51 5.77 7.54 -2.32
N TYR A 52 5.23 7.04 -3.43
CA TYR A 52 5.90 6.04 -4.25
C TYR A 52 7.21 6.57 -4.84
N TYR A 53 7.25 7.85 -5.25
CA TYR A 53 8.48 8.48 -5.72
C TYR A 53 9.56 8.56 -4.63
N GLN A 54 9.21 8.95 -3.40
CA GLN A 54 10.18 8.98 -2.30
C GLN A 54 10.71 7.59 -1.95
N GLN A 55 9.84 6.58 -1.98
CA GLN A 55 10.21 5.18 -1.77
C GLN A 55 11.24 4.72 -2.83
N VAL A 56 10.98 4.97 -4.11
CA VAL A 56 11.94 4.66 -5.19
C VAL A 56 13.27 5.39 -5.00
N LEU A 57 13.25 6.68 -4.62
CA LEU A 57 14.47 7.45 -4.34
C LEU A 57 15.30 6.85 -3.19
N LEU A 58 14.65 6.41 -2.11
CA LEU A 58 15.34 5.77 -0.99
C LEU A 58 15.99 4.46 -1.43
N ASN A 59 15.32 3.66 -2.27
CA ASN A 59 15.86 2.40 -2.78
C ASN A 59 17.08 2.66 -3.69
N GLU A 60 17.02 3.68 -4.55
CA GLU A 60 18.17 4.10 -5.36
C GLU A 60 19.33 4.60 -4.49
N TYR A 61 19.04 5.39 -3.46
CA TYR A 61 20.04 5.91 -2.53
C TYR A 61 20.72 4.77 -1.76
N GLY A 62 19.96 3.83 -1.19
CA GLY A 62 20.48 2.67 -0.46
C GLY A 62 21.44 1.83 -1.31
N LYS A 63 21.06 1.55 -2.56
CA LYS A 63 21.92 0.84 -3.55
C LYS A 63 23.25 1.56 -3.79
N SER A 64 23.25 2.90 -3.81
CA SER A 64 24.43 3.69 -4.17
C SER A 64 25.45 3.87 -3.03
N TYR A 65 25.03 3.80 -1.77
CA TYR A 65 25.88 4.08 -0.61
C TYR A 65 26.13 2.87 0.30
N GLY A 66 25.66 1.67 -0.07
CA GLY A 66 25.92 0.43 0.67
C GLY A 66 25.41 0.47 2.12
N GLN A 67 24.30 1.17 2.35
CA GLN A 67 23.62 1.24 3.64
C GLN A 67 22.58 0.14 3.72
N ASP A 68 22.62 -0.65 4.79
CA ASP A 68 21.61 -1.64 5.16
C ASP A 68 20.35 -0.92 5.70
N TYR A 69 19.72 -0.10 4.88
CA TYR A 69 18.28 0.09 5.06
C TYR A 69 17.66 -1.27 4.77
N ASP A 70 16.82 -1.80 5.66
CA ASP A 70 16.12 -3.06 5.41
C ASP A 70 15.43 -3.02 4.05
N GLY A 71 15.07 -1.82 3.58
CA GLY A 71 14.70 -1.57 2.19
C GLY A 71 13.50 -2.40 1.81
N HIS A 72 12.75 -2.93 2.78
CA HIS A 72 11.58 -3.75 2.57
C HIS A 72 10.33 -2.91 2.80
N ILE A 73 9.23 -3.34 2.21
CA ILE A 73 7.93 -2.70 2.49
C ILE A 73 7.39 -3.13 3.85
N SER A 74 6.51 -2.31 4.45
CA SER A 74 5.80 -2.72 5.65
C SER A 74 4.83 -3.87 5.35
N LEU A 75 4.87 -4.92 6.16
CA LEU A 75 3.97 -6.08 6.08
C LEU A 75 2.72 -5.96 6.98
N LYS A 76 2.50 -4.79 7.59
CA LYS A 76 1.33 -4.51 8.44
C LYS A 76 0.07 -4.36 7.63
N ARG A 77 -1.00 -5.08 7.98
CA ARG A 77 -2.30 -5.02 7.30
C ARG A 77 -3.47 -4.94 8.26
N VAL A 78 -4.61 -4.51 7.73
CA VAL A 78 -5.89 -4.56 8.43
C VAL A 78 -6.73 -5.63 7.79
N VAL A 79 -7.10 -6.65 8.56
CA VAL A 79 -7.96 -7.75 8.14
C VAL A 79 -9.32 -7.66 8.83
N GLU A 80 -10.36 -8.12 8.16
CA GLU A 80 -11.72 -8.17 8.71
C GLU A 80 -11.95 -9.53 9.38
N CYS A 81 -12.38 -9.52 10.64
CA CYS A 81 -12.72 -10.75 11.35
C CYS A 81 -13.91 -11.45 10.66
N PRO A 82 -13.78 -12.73 10.30
CA PRO A 82 -14.84 -13.44 9.58
C PRO A 82 -16.09 -13.67 10.43
N HIS A 83 -15.96 -13.63 11.76
CA HIS A 83 -17.04 -13.89 12.71
C HIS A 83 -17.89 -12.66 13.03
N CYS A 84 -17.27 -11.48 13.16
CA CYS A 84 -17.97 -10.28 13.61
C CYS A 84 -17.80 -9.04 12.71
N GLY A 85 -16.95 -9.09 11.68
CA GLY A 85 -16.68 -7.98 10.77
C GLY A 85 -15.81 -6.86 11.37
N ALA A 86 -15.24 -7.05 12.56
CA ALA A 86 -14.34 -6.07 13.17
C ALA A 86 -13.01 -6.00 12.41
N GLN A 87 -12.44 -4.80 12.33
CA GLN A 87 -11.12 -4.57 11.75
C GLN A 87 -10.02 -4.91 12.77
N ASN A 88 -9.06 -5.73 12.36
CA ASN A 88 -7.94 -6.17 13.20
C ASN A 88 -6.61 -5.82 12.51
N GLY A 89 -5.69 -5.21 13.24
CA GLY A 89 -4.35 -4.91 12.74
C GLY A 89 -3.42 -6.09 12.99
N ILE A 90 -2.81 -6.62 11.93
CA ILE A 90 -1.82 -7.70 11.98
C ILE A 90 -0.50 -7.19 11.43
N ASP A 91 0.60 -7.61 12.04
CA ASP A 91 1.93 -7.51 11.47
C ASP A 91 2.31 -8.86 10.87
N CYS A 92 2.22 -9.01 9.54
CA CYS A 92 2.48 -10.30 8.90
C CYS A 92 3.95 -10.73 9.02
N GLU A 93 4.86 -9.80 9.33
CA GLU A 93 6.28 -10.09 9.59
C GLU A 93 6.47 -11.08 10.74
N ASP A 94 5.60 -11.00 11.76
CA ASP A 94 5.65 -11.89 12.94
C ASP A 94 5.27 -13.34 12.61
N TYR A 95 4.70 -13.59 11.43
CA TYR A 95 4.13 -14.87 11.01
C TYR A 95 4.73 -15.40 9.71
N ILE A 96 5.89 -14.90 9.29
CA ILE A 96 6.59 -15.38 8.09
C ILE A 96 6.98 -16.85 8.27
N ILE A 97 6.60 -17.68 7.31
CA ILE A 97 6.97 -19.10 7.23
C ILE A 97 8.03 -19.37 6.15
N ASP A 98 8.09 -18.53 5.12
CA ASP A 98 9.06 -18.66 4.02
C ASP A 98 9.30 -17.32 3.33
N GLU A 99 10.49 -17.15 2.76
CA GLU A 99 10.86 -15.99 1.95
C GLU A 99 11.56 -16.45 0.68
N ILE A 100 10.96 -16.12 -0.46
CA ILE A 100 11.46 -16.56 -1.77
C ILE A 100 11.96 -15.33 -2.52
N SER A 101 13.20 -15.38 -2.99
CA SER A 101 13.81 -14.29 -3.76
C SER A 101 14.11 -14.73 -5.19
N TYR A 102 13.74 -13.90 -6.17
CA TYR A 102 13.94 -14.20 -7.60
C TYR A 102 14.39 -12.97 -8.39
N GLU A 103 15.43 -13.13 -9.23
CA GLU A 103 15.97 -12.02 -10.04
C GLU A 103 15.07 -11.67 -11.22
N ARG A 104 14.76 -10.37 -11.36
CA ARG A 104 13.98 -9.78 -12.46
C ARG A 104 14.69 -8.54 -13.02
N GLN A 105 14.11 -7.89 -14.02
CA GLN A 105 14.76 -6.80 -14.78
C GLN A 105 15.20 -5.60 -13.90
N MET A 106 14.48 -5.31 -12.81
CA MET A 106 14.73 -4.17 -11.92
C MET A 106 15.46 -4.57 -10.62
N GLY A 107 15.96 -5.80 -10.56
CA GLY A 107 16.57 -6.42 -9.38
C GLY A 107 15.73 -7.59 -8.86
N PRO A 108 16.00 -8.07 -7.64
CA PRO A 108 15.22 -9.14 -7.04
C PRO A 108 13.78 -8.70 -6.74
N GLU A 109 12.88 -9.66 -6.90
CA GLU A 109 11.58 -9.71 -6.24
C GLU A 109 11.72 -10.56 -4.98
N ILE A 110 10.99 -10.19 -3.93
CA ILE A 110 10.86 -10.98 -2.71
C ILE A 110 9.39 -11.26 -2.45
N GLU A 111 9.06 -12.52 -2.24
CA GLU A 111 7.77 -13.02 -1.78
C GLU A 111 7.88 -13.40 -0.31
N HIS A 112 7.11 -12.72 0.55
CA HIS A 112 7.01 -13.01 1.97
C HIS A 112 5.75 -13.84 2.22
N CYS A 113 5.92 -15.14 2.47
CA CYS A 113 4.83 -16.06 2.79
C CYS A 113 4.60 -16.09 4.29
N PHE A 114 3.35 -15.93 4.73
CA PHE A 114 3.01 -15.91 6.15
C PHE A 114 1.78 -16.77 6.46
N ASP A 115 1.75 -17.30 7.68
CA ASP A 115 0.69 -18.18 8.18
C ASP A 115 0.46 -17.96 9.69
N CYS A 116 -0.73 -17.49 10.04
CA CYS A 116 -1.18 -17.20 11.40
C CYS A 116 -2.45 -17.99 11.70
N GLU A 117 -2.29 -19.19 12.25
CA GLU A 117 -3.39 -20.15 12.50
C GLU A 117 -4.42 -19.67 13.53
N ASP A 118 -4.00 -18.96 14.58
CA ASP A 118 -4.80 -18.68 15.77
C ASP A 118 -4.94 -17.17 16.11
N TYR A 119 -5.15 -16.31 15.11
CA TYR A 119 -5.30 -14.88 15.36
C TYR A 119 -6.57 -14.57 16.17
N GLU A 120 -6.41 -14.02 17.38
CA GLU A 120 -7.53 -13.66 18.25
C GLU A 120 -8.13 -12.29 17.88
N CYS A 121 -9.43 -12.24 17.58
CA CYS A 121 -10.10 -10.98 17.28
C CYS A 121 -10.16 -10.04 18.50
N VAL A 122 -9.69 -8.80 18.34
CA VAL A 122 -9.69 -7.78 19.41
C VAL A 122 -11.10 -7.37 19.88
N SER A 123 -12.14 -7.70 19.10
CA SER A 123 -13.52 -7.31 19.40
C SER A 123 -14.36 -8.44 19.99
N CYS A 124 -14.29 -9.66 19.44
CA CYS A 124 -15.14 -10.78 19.89
C CYS A 124 -14.37 -11.90 20.59
N GLY A 125 -13.04 -11.91 20.54
CA GLY A 125 -12.19 -12.94 21.16
C GLY A 125 -12.18 -14.29 20.43
N GLU A 126 -12.92 -14.44 19.34
CA GLU A 126 -12.88 -15.64 18.50
C GLU A 126 -11.61 -15.65 17.66
N THR A 127 -11.01 -16.83 17.51
CA THR A 127 -9.82 -17.07 16.69
C THR A 127 -10.18 -17.28 15.23
N PHE A 128 -9.27 -16.92 14.34
CA PHE A 128 -9.39 -17.17 12.91
C PHE A 128 -8.01 -17.27 12.25
N HIS A 129 -7.98 -17.94 11.09
CA HIS A 129 -6.77 -18.21 10.34
C HIS A 129 -6.51 -17.11 9.31
N ILE A 130 -5.28 -16.60 9.27
CA ILE A 130 -4.83 -15.62 8.28
C ILE A 130 -3.58 -16.17 7.59
N HIS A 131 -3.62 -16.32 6.27
CA HIS A 131 -2.46 -16.78 5.51
C HIS A 131 -2.40 -16.12 4.13
N GLY A 132 -1.21 -16.08 3.55
CA GLY A 132 -1.04 -15.43 2.25
C GLY A 132 0.40 -15.11 1.92
N SER A 133 0.54 -14.24 0.92
CA SER A 133 1.84 -13.70 0.51
C SER A 133 1.75 -12.20 0.20
N ILE A 134 2.84 -11.50 0.49
CA ILE A 134 3.08 -10.11 0.10
C ILE A 134 4.34 -10.06 -0.75
N HIS A 135 4.26 -9.42 -1.92
CA HIS A 135 5.32 -9.33 -2.90
C HIS A 135 5.88 -7.91 -2.98
N GLU A 136 7.20 -7.80 -2.99
CA GLU A 136 7.90 -6.56 -3.31
C GLU A 136 8.77 -6.67 -4.55
N TYR A 137 8.58 -5.74 -5.48
CA TYR A 137 9.36 -5.68 -6.70
C TYR A 137 9.41 -4.26 -7.32
N PRO A 138 10.61 -3.69 -7.52
CA PRO A 138 11.89 -4.17 -6.95
C PRO A 138 11.84 -4.14 -5.41
N VAL A 139 12.79 -4.81 -4.74
CA VAL A 139 12.96 -4.74 -3.28
C VAL A 139 12.70 -3.33 -2.76
N GLY A 140 11.80 -3.24 -1.79
CA GLY A 140 11.34 -1.99 -1.20
C GLY A 140 10.27 -1.25 -1.96
N ALA A 141 9.56 -1.89 -2.88
CA ALA A 141 8.40 -1.35 -3.58
C ALA A 141 7.27 -2.37 -3.57
N TYR A 142 6.06 -1.96 -3.18
CA TYR A 142 4.89 -2.83 -3.21
C TYR A 142 4.56 -3.23 -4.64
N ASP A 143 4.41 -4.53 -4.89
CA ASP A 143 3.97 -5.08 -6.18
C ASP A 143 2.54 -5.63 -6.07
N SER A 144 2.33 -6.64 -5.23
CA SER A 144 1.04 -7.29 -5.04
C SER A 144 0.94 -8.02 -3.70
N GLU A 145 -0.28 -8.42 -3.32
CA GLU A 145 -0.53 -9.29 -2.18
C GLU A 145 -1.76 -10.18 -2.42
N GLU A 146 -1.74 -11.38 -1.83
CA GLU A 146 -2.89 -12.26 -1.73
C GLU A 146 -3.04 -12.68 -0.26
N ILE A 147 -4.10 -12.20 0.40
CA ILE A 147 -4.37 -12.46 1.81
C ILE A 147 -5.71 -13.15 1.94
N LYS A 148 -5.73 -14.30 2.62
CA LYS A 148 -6.92 -15.08 2.92
C LYS A 148 -7.19 -15.07 4.41
N VAL A 149 -8.47 -14.98 4.75
CA VAL A 149 -8.97 -14.95 6.12
C VAL A 149 -10.09 -15.98 6.22
N GLU A 150 -9.91 -16.97 7.08
CA GLU A 150 -10.83 -18.09 7.24
C GLU A 150 -11.29 -18.19 8.69
N GLY A 151 -12.61 -18.23 8.92
CA GLY A 151 -13.18 -18.49 10.24
C GLY A 151 -13.39 -19.99 10.42
N GLU A 152 -13.08 -20.50 11.62
CA GLU A 152 -13.43 -21.87 12.02
C GLU A 152 -14.95 -22.09 12.15
#